data_AF-A0A6J0DPZ3-F1
#
_entry.id   AF-A0A6J0DPZ3-F1
#
_cell.length_a   1.000
_cell.length_b   1.000
_cell.length_c   1.000
_cell.angle_alpha   90.00
_cell.angle_beta   90.00
_cell.angle_gamma   90.00
#
_symmetry.space_group_name_H-M   'P 1'
#
loop_
_entity.id
_entity.type
_entity.pdbx_description
1 polymer ?
#
loop_
_entity_poly.entity_id
_entity_poly.type
_entity_poly.pdbx_seq_one_letter_code
_entity_poly.pdbx_strand_id
1 'polypeptide(L)'
;MKRMLSLRDERLKEKDRLKPKKKEKKDPSALKEREVPQHPSCLFFQYNTQLGPPYHILVDTNFINFSIKAKLDLVQSMMDCLYAKYLPVLDSS
;
A
#
# COMPACT_ATOMS: atom_id res chain seq x y z
N MET A 1 -37.82 -2.01 -1.39
CA MET A 1 -36.82 -3.06 -1.06
C MET A 1 -36.25 -3.66 -2.34
N LYS A 2 -34.92 -3.72 -2.48
CA LYS A 2 -34.24 -4.30 -3.65
C LYS A 2 -34.29 -5.83 -3.55
N ARG A 3 -34.88 -6.52 -4.54
CA ARG A 3 -35.00 -7.98 -4.52
C ARG A 3 -33.61 -8.62 -4.68
N MET A 4 -33.12 -9.30 -3.64
CA MET A 4 -31.92 -10.12 -3.73
C MET A 4 -32.26 -11.49 -4.32
N LEU A 5 -31.43 -11.96 -5.25
CA LEU A 5 -31.57 -13.27 -5.87
C LEU A 5 -31.30 -14.38 -4.84
N SER A 6 -32.19 -15.37 -4.78
CA SER A 6 -32.05 -16.52 -3.88
C SER A 6 -30.99 -17.49 -4.40
N LEU A 7 -30.22 -18.10 -3.50
CA LEU A 7 -29.24 -19.16 -3.83
C LEU A 7 -29.88 -20.43 -4.43
N ARG A 8 -31.21 -20.54 -4.40
CA ARG A 8 -32.00 -21.64 -4.96
C ARG A 8 -32.60 -21.32 -6.33
N ASP A 9 -32.32 -20.13 -6.88
CA ASP A 9 -32.87 -19.72 -8.17
C ASP A 9 -32.33 -20.62 -9.29
N GLU A 10 -33.23 -21.11 -10.14
CA GLU A 10 -32.95 -22.02 -11.24
C GLU A 10 -32.02 -21.39 -12.29
N ARG A 11 -32.00 -20.06 -12.38
CA ARG A 11 -31.11 -19.30 -13.27
C ARG A 11 -29.66 -19.23 -12.77
N LEU A 12 -29.40 -19.59 -11.52
CA LEU A 12 -28.07 -19.53 -10.91
C LEU A 12 -27.26 -20.79 -11.27
N LYS A 13 -26.12 -20.61 -11.95
CA LYS A 13 -25.21 -21.70 -12.32
C LYS A 13 -24.63 -22.34 -11.05
N GLU A 14 -24.38 -23.65 -11.09
CA GLU A 14 -23.91 -24.42 -9.93
C GLU A 14 -22.61 -23.89 -9.31
N LYS A 15 -21.75 -23.28 -10.15
CA LYS A 15 -20.52 -22.58 -9.74
C LYS A 15 -20.77 -21.38 -8.83
N ASP A 16 -21.89 -20.68 -9.01
CA ASP A 16 -22.29 -19.51 -8.22
C ASP A 16 -23.12 -19.93 -6.99
N ARG A 17 -23.65 -21.16 -6.97
CA ARG A 17 -24.33 -21.78 -5.81
C ARG A 17 -23.32 -22.26 -4.77
N LEU A 18 -22.13 -22.66 -5.20
CA LEU A 18 -21.05 -23.08 -4.32
C LEU A 18 -20.53 -21.85 -3.58
N LYS A 19 -20.86 -21.74 -2.29
CA LYS A 19 -20.17 -20.79 -1.39
C LYS A 19 -18.66 -21.00 -1.59
N PRO A 20 -17.86 -19.92 -1.74
CA PRO A 20 -16.41 -20.06 -1.85
C PRO A 20 -15.96 -20.93 -0.68
N LYS A 21 -15.22 -22.01 -0.99
CA LYS A 21 -14.72 -22.97 0.01
C LYS A 21 -14.14 -22.16 1.16
N LYS A 22 -14.83 -22.15 2.30
CA LYS A 22 -14.25 -21.65 3.55
C LYS A 22 -12.94 -22.41 3.69
N LYS A 23 -11.82 -21.67 3.74
CA LYS A 23 -10.50 -22.24 4.05
C LYS A 23 -10.70 -23.24 5.16
N GLU A 24 -10.28 -24.48 4.89
CA GLU A 24 -10.42 -25.62 5.79
C GLU A 24 -10.06 -25.20 7.22
N LYS A 25 -10.84 -25.66 8.20
CA LYS A 25 -10.52 -25.48 9.61
C LYS A 25 -9.19 -26.20 9.83
N LYS A 26 -8.08 -25.46 9.79
CA LYS A 26 -6.73 -25.95 10.08
C LYS A 26 -6.77 -26.75 11.39
N ASP A 27 -6.19 -27.94 11.36
CA ASP A 27 -6.08 -28.85 12.51
C ASP A 27 -5.58 -28.12 13.77
N PRO A 28 -6.12 -28.44 14.96
CA PRO A 28 -5.73 -27.78 16.21
C PRO A 28 -4.26 -28.05 16.62
N SER A 29 -3.60 -29.05 16.01
CA SER A 29 -2.19 -29.40 16.24
C SER A 29 -1.21 -28.79 15.23
N ALA A 30 -1.71 -28.12 14.18
CA ALA A 30 -0.82 -27.39 13.28
C ALA A 30 -0.43 -26.06 13.96
N LEU A 31 0.86 -25.87 14.19
CA LEU A 31 1.43 -24.58 14.63
C LEU A 31 0.81 -23.46 13.78
N LYS A 32 -0.10 -22.68 14.38
CA LYS A 32 -0.58 -21.43 13.77
C LYS A 32 0.61 -20.49 13.77
N GLU A 33 1.32 -20.47 12.66
CA GLU A 33 2.36 -19.50 12.40
C GLU A 33 1.72 -18.11 12.52
N ARG A 34 1.98 -17.46 13.65
CA ARG A 34 1.49 -16.12 13.92
C ARG A 34 2.45 -15.20 13.20
N GLU A 35 2.06 -14.77 12.00
CA GLU A 35 2.75 -13.70 11.29
C GLU A 35 2.62 -12.41 12.12
N VAL A 36 3.59 -12.17 12.99
CA VAL A 36 3.73 -10.90 13.67
C VAL A 36 4.70 -10.07 12.84
N PRO A 37 4.27 -8.93 12.26
CA PRO A 37 5.19 -8.07 11.53
C PRO A 37 6.31 -7.62 12.46
N GLN A 38 7.54 -7.89 12.07
CA GLN A 38 8.72 -7.46 12.80
C GLN A 38 8.88 -5.94 12.67
N HIS A 39 9.20 -5.26 13.76
CA HIS A 39 9.50 -3.83 13.70
C HIS A 39 10.82 -3.60 12.93
N PRO A 40 10.89 -2.62 12.02
CA PRO A 40 12.11 -2.29 11.29
C PRO A 40 13.27 -1.96 12.25
N SER A 41 14.48 -2.45 11.96
CA SER A 41 15.68 -2.14 12.74
C SER A 41 16.16 -0.70 12.60
N CYS A 42 15.67 0.03 11.60
CA CYS A 42 16.00 1.43 11.33
C CYS A 42 15.19 2.44 12.14
N LEU A 43 14.19 1.99 12.89
CA LEU A 43 13.33 2.85 13.68
C LEU A 43 13.76 2.82 15.16
N PHE A 44 14.21 3.96 15.67
CA PHE A 44 14.29 4.21 17.10
C PHE A 44 12.95 4.81 17.55
N PHE A 45 12.07 3.97 18.12
CA PHE A 45 10.65 4.29 18.32
C PHE A 45 9.96 4.69 17.00
N GLN A 46 9.69 5.98 16.79
CA GLN A 46 9.12 6.52 15.55
C GLN A 46 10.16 7.30 14.73
N TYR A 47 11.39 7.44 15.23
CA TYR A 47 12.46 8.15 14.54
C TYR A 47 13.21 7.21 13.60
N ASN A 48 13.24 7.53 12.31
CA ASN A 48 13.96 6.75 11.31
C ASN A 48 15.40 7.25 11.17
N THR A 49 16.37 6.45 11.62
CA THR A 49 17.80 6.81 11.56
C THR A 49 18.39 6.68 10.16
N GLN A 50 17.69 6.06 9.20
CA GLN A 50 18.14 5.94 7.82
C GLN A 50 17.80 7.15 6.95
N LEU A 51 16.95 8.07 7.44
CA LEU A 51 16.63 9.30 6.74
C LEU A 51 17.79 10.30 6.88
N GLY A 52 18.73 10.24 5.96
CA GLY A 52 19.82 11.20 5.82
C GLY A 52 20.07 11.57 4.36
N PRO A 53 20.87 12.62 4.09
CA PRO A 53 21.25 12.97 2.73
C PRO A 53 22.12 11.88 2.08
N PRO A 54 21.91 11.55 0.79
CA PRO A 54 20.87 12.08 -0.10
C PRO A 54 19.49 11.49 0.20
N TYR A 55 18.47 12.35 0.30
CA TYR A 55 17.10 11.88 0.54
C TYR A 55 16.52 11.25 -0.73
N HIS A 56 15.93 10.07 -0.57
CA HIS A 56 15.13 9.40 -1.59
C HIS A 56 13.65 9.70 -1.35
N ILE A 57 13.04 10.49 -2.23
CA ILE A 57 11.63 10.88 -2.11
C ILE A 57 10.88 10.27 -3.29
N LEU A 58 9.83 9.53 -2.96
CA LEU A 58 8.89 8.98 -3.93
C LEU A 58 7.93 10.09 -4.33
N VAL A 59 7.83 10.34 -5.64
CA VAL A 59 6.99 11.39 -6.19
C VAL A 59 5.81 10.77 -6.94
N ASP A 60 4.60 11.13 -6.51
CA ASP A 60 3.36 10.74 -7.21
C ASP A 60 3.01 11.71 -8.35
N THR A 61 2.27 11.19 -9.33
CA THR A 61 1.67 11.92 -10.46
C THR A 61 0.87 13.15 -10.02
N ASN A 62 0.12 13.07 -8.92
CA ASN A 62 -0.61 14.20 -8.36
C ASN A 62 0.32 15.32 -7.91
N PHE A 63 1.44 14.98 -7.26
CA PHE A 63 2.43 15.96 -6.81
C PHE A 63 3.08 16.69 -7.98
N ILE A 64 3.40 15.97 -9.06
CA ILE A 64 3.92 16.55 -10.31
C ILE A 64 2.90 17.53 -10.90
N ASN A 65 1.63 17.12 -10.99
CA ASN A 65 0.56 17.97 -11.53
C ASN A 65 0.36 19.25 -10.73
N PHE A 66 0.42 19.18 -9.40
CA PHE A 66 0.33 20.37 -8.54
C PHE A 66 1.57 21.26 -8.66
N SER A 67 2.76 20.66 -8.74
CA SER A 67 4.02 21.41 -8.90
C SER A 67 4.05 22.19 -10.21
N ILE A 68 3.58 21.59 -11.31
CA ILE A 68 3.48 22.26 -12.63
C ILE A 68 2.47 23.42 -12.56
N LYS A 69 1.29 23.21 -11.95
CA LYS A 69 0.29 24.28 -11.78
C LYS A 69 0.81 25.45 -10.95
N ALA A 70 1.58 25.15 -9.91
CA ALA A 70 2.20 26.13 -9.03
C ALA A 70 3.45 26.80 -9.65
N LYS A 71 3.91 26.35 -10.83
CA LYS A 71 5.16 26.79 -11.48
C LYS A 71 6.39 26.60 -10.59
N LEU A 72 6.40 25.54 -9.79
CA LEU A 72 7.53 25.19 -8.94
C LEU A 72 8.45 24.23 -9.68
N ASP A 73 9.75 24.54 -9.69
CA ASP A 73 10.76 23.56 -10.09
C ASP A 73 10.93 22.54 -8.96
N LEU A 74 10.67 21.28 -9.28
CA LEU A 74 10.59 20.19 -8.31
C LEU A 74 11.92 19.97 -7.58
N VAL A 75 13.02 19.95 -8.34
CA VAL A 75 14.35 19.63 -7.80
C VAL A 75 14.84 20.75 -6.90
N GLN A 76 14.78 21.99 -7.39
CA GLN A 76 15.23 23.15 -6.62
C GLN A 76 14.35 23.38 -5.39
N SER A 77 13.03 23.30 -5.52
CA SER A 77 12.11 23.48 -4.38
C SER A 77 12.30 22.41 -3.30
N MET A 78 12.65 21.18 -3.68
CA MET A 78 12.94 20.11 -2.71
C MET A 78 14.29 20.29 -2.00
N MET A 79 15.31 20.78 -2.71
CA MET A 79 16.59 21.14 -2.10
C MET A 79 16.44 22.31 -1.12
N ASP A 80 15.67 23.33 -1.48
CA ASP A 80 15.42 24.50 -0.62
C ASP A 80 14.57 24.14 0.61
N CYS A 81 13.68 23.14 0.49
CA CYS A 81 12.85 22.67 1.60
C CYS A 81 13.64 21.84 2.64
N LEU A 82 14.51 20.94 2.16
CA LEU A 82 15.24 20.00 3.03
C LEU A 82 16.69 20.42 3.34
N TYR A 83 17.17 21.51 2.71
CA TYR A 83 18.56 21.99 2.78
C TYR A 83 19.60 20.89 2.50
N ALA A 84 19.26 19.94 1.64
CA ALA A 84 20.05 18.73 1.40
C ALA A 84 19.93 18.27 -0.06
N LYS A 85 20.89 17.45 -0.49
CA LYS A 85 20.86 16.82 -1.81
C LYS A 85 19.70 15.82 -1.88
N TYR A 86 18.91 15.91 -2.95
CA TYR A 86 17.73 15.10 -3.17
C TYR A 86 17.88 14.24 -4.44
N LEU A 87 17.34 13.01 -4.40
CA LEU A 87 17.25 12.10 -5.54
C LEU A 87 15.78 11.68 -5.79
N PRO A 88 15.13 12.14 -6.89
CA PRO A 88 13.75 11.78 -7.20
C PRO A 88 13.64 10.32 -7.63
N VAL A 89 12.67 9.61 -7.03
CA VAL A 89 12.28 8.25 -7.44
C VAL A 89 10.84 8.31 -7.93
N LEU A 90 10.63 7.87 -9.17
CA LEU A 90 9.31 7.72 -9.78
C LEU A 90 8.99 6.24 -9.81
N ASP A 91 7.87 5.85 -9.20
CA ASP A 91 7.37 4.49 -9.32
C ASP A 91 6.59 4.34 -10.63
N SER A 92 6.86 3.25 -11.36
CA SER A 92 6.19 2.91 -12.62
C SER A 92 5.01 1.95 -12.44
N SER A 93 4.51 1.81 -11.20
CA SER A 93 3.50 0.80 -10.83
C SER A 93 2.08 1.20 -11.22
#